data_AF-A0A4V5P6S5-F1
#
_entry.id   AF-A0A4V5P6S5-F1
#
_cell.length_a   1.000
_cell.length_b   1.000
_cell.length_c   1.000
_cell.angle_alpha   90.00
_cell.angle_beta   90.00
_cell.angle_gamma   90.00
#
_symmetry.space_group_name_H-M   'P 1'
#
loop_
_entity.id
_entity.type
_entity.pdbx_description
1 polymer ?
#
loop_
_entity_poly.entity_id
_entity_poly.type
_entity_poly.pdbx_seq_one_letter_code
_entity_poly.pdbx_strand_id
1 'polypeptide(L)'
;IPFGIKYDEKWLLNLIQKQCSVPFTPVEFHYEKMQAQFFVENANIAFALKNVNGKIYNEANERISIFVDPCDAPHSVLKELRSEKVEQIKLPVKEQYDASQQSLDIQRVRSDPGMATAVIVEQ
;
A
#
# COMPACT_ATOMS: atom_id res chain seq x y z
N ILE A 1 -1.71 13.42 -12.31
CA ILE A 1 -1.08 14.45 -13.18
C ILE A 1 -1.82 14.48 -14.52
N PRO A 2 -2.60 15.54 -14.80
CA PRO A 2 -3.37 15.63 -16.04
C PRO A 2 -2.48 15.71 -17.27
N PHE A 3 -2.94 15.13 -18.37
CA PHE A 3 -2.18 15.02 -19.63
C PHE A 3 -0.80 14.35 -19.48
N GLY A 4 -0.60 13.61 -18.38
CA GLY A 4 0.68 12.97 -18.04
C GLY A 4 1.13 11.91 -19.05
N ILE A 5 0.20 11.33 -19.82
CA ILE A 5 0.50 10.35 -20.89
C ILE A 5 1.42 10.90 -22.00
N LYS A 6 1.59 12.23 -22.07
CA LYS A 6 2.48 12.88 -23.03
C LYS A 6 3.96 12.78 -22.65
N TYR A 7 4.26 12.41 -21.41
CA TYR A 7 5.61 12.43 -20.86
C TYR A 7 6.12 11.01 -20.62
N ASP A 8 7.42 10.80 -20.79
CA ASP A 8 8.06 9.57 -20.32
C ASP A 8 8.02 9.50 -18.78
N GLU A 9 7.83 8.30 -18.24
CA GLU A 9 7.71 8.06 -16.81
C GLU A 9 8.96 8.54 -16.05
N LYS A 10 10.15 8.11 -16.49
CA LYS A 10 11.41 8.44 -15.80
C LYS A 10 11.71 9.93 -15.91
N TRP A 11 11.45 10.51 -17.07
CA TRP A 11 11.60 11.95 -17.27
C TRP A 11 10.68 12.75 -16.34
N LEU A 12 9.40 12.37 -16.27
CA LEU A 12 8.40 13.06 -15.45
C LEU A 12 8.76 12.97 -13.96
N LEU A 13 9.10 11.77 -13.48
CA LEU A 13 9.50 11.55 -12.08
C LEU A 13 10.77 12.33 -11.72
N ASN A 14 11.79 12.30 -12.59
CA ASN A 14 13.03 13.07 -12.38
C ASN A 14 12.77 14.57 -12.35
N LEU A 15 11.91 15.08 -13.23
CA LEU A 15 11.54 16.49 -13.28
C LEU A 15 10.85 16.92 -11.98
N ILE A 16 9.89 16.12 -11.49
CA ILE A 16 9.19 16.38 -10.23
C ILE A 16 10.17 16.33 -9.06
N GLN A 17 11.05 15.32 -9.00
CA GLN A 17 12.02 15.15 -7.93
C GLN A 17 13.02 16.31 -7.85
N LYS A 18 13.41 16.92 -8.98
CA LYS A 18 14.27 18.11 -8.99
C LYS A 18 13.64 19.33 -8.32
N GLN A 19 12.31 19.42 -8.32
CA GLN A 19 11.58 20.55 -7.73
C GLN A 19 11.07 20.25 -6.32
N CYS A 20 10.88 18.97 -5.99
CA CYS A 20 10.44 18.54 -4.67
C CYS A 20 11.62 18.45 -3.71
N SER A 21 11.56 19.18 -2.59
CA SER A 21 12.59 19.15 -1.54
C SER A 21 12.59 17.84 -0.74
N VAL A 22 11.50 17.09 -0.78
CA VAL A 22 11.35 15.81 -0.11
C VAL A 22 11.58 14.70 -1.15
N PRO A 23 12.52 13.76 -0.92
CA PRO A 23 12.67 12.61 -1.79
C PRO A 23 11.42 11.73 -1.71
N PHE A 24 11.04 11.14 -2.84
CA PHE A 24 9.90 10.23 -2.89
C PHE A 24 10.18 9.02 -3.77
N THR A 25 9.57 7.90 -3.39
CA THR A 25 9.53 6.68 -4.20
C THR A 25 8.11 6.54 -4.74
N PRO A 26 7.89 6.61 -6.07
CA PRO A 26 6.57 6.38 -6.64
C PRO A 26 6.19 4.91 -6.52
N VAL A 27 4.97 4.65 -6.08
CA VAL A 27 4.39 3.31 -5.98
C VAL A 27 3.33 3.14 -7.07
N GLU A 28 3.37 2.01 -7.78
CA GLU A 28 2.45 1.67 -8.88
C GLU A 28 2.25 2.84 -9.87
N PHE A 29 3.35 3.38 -10.44
CA PHE A 29 3.20 4.36 -11.51
C PHE A 29 2.46 3.73 -12.69
N HIS A 30 1.43 4.42 -13.18
CA HIS A 30 0.66 3.98 -14.33
C HIS A 30 0.00 5.17 -15.05
N TYR A 31 -0.41 4.92 -16.28
CA TYR A 31 -1.26 5.84 -17.03
C TYR A 31 -2.71 5.38 -16.97
N GLU A 32 -3.61 6.28 -16.59
CA GLU A 32 -5.04 6.05 -16.62
C GLU A 32 -5.72 7.19 -17.37
N LYS A 33 -6.48 6.84 -18.42
CA LYS A 33 -7.05 7.80 -19.37
C LYS A 33 -5.94 8.69 -19.94
N MET A 34 -6.01 9.99 -19.71
CA MET A 34 -4.98 10.94 -20.15
C MET A 34 -4.01 11.33 -19.04
N GLN A 35 -4.04 10.67 -17.88
CA GLN A 35 -3.31 11.08 -16.68
C GLN A 35 -2.17 10.12 -16.36
N ALA A 36 -1.07 10.66 -15.84
CA ALA A 36 -0.10 9.88 -15.09
C ALA A 36 -0.50 9.86 -13.61
N GLN A 37 -0.49 8.68 -13.00
CA GLN A 37 -0.85 8.47 -11.59
C GLN A 37 0.20 7.59 -10.92
N PHE A 38 0.43 7.85 -9.64
CA PHE A 38 1.28 7.04 -8.77
C PHE A 38 0.89 7.34 -7.32
N PHE A 39 1.24 6.44 -6.42
CA PHE A 39 1.01 6.58 -5.00
C PHE A 39 2.31 6.93 -4.26
N VAL A 40 2.16 7.50 -3.08
CA VAL A 40 3.26 7.79 -2.15
C VAL A 40 2.85 7.36 -0.75
N GLU A 41 3.83 6.98 0.06
CA GLU A 41 3.60 6.31 1.34
C GLU A 41 3.08 7.24 2.46
N ASN A 42 3.49 8.51 2.46
CA ASN A 42 3.22 9.42 3.58
C ASN A 42 2.61 10.75 3.15
N ALA A 43 1.73 11.28 4.00
CA ALA A 43 1.09 12.58 3.81
C ALA A 43 2.10 13.75 3.71
N ASN A 44 3.28 13.65 4.35
CA ASN A 44 4.33 14.66 4.22
C ASN A 44 4.86 14.75 2.77
N ILE A 45 5.10 13.60 2.13
CA ILE A 45 5.52 13.53 0.72
C ILE A 45 4.41 14.08 -0.17
N ALA A 46 3.17 13.64 0.07
CA ALA A 46 1.99 14.10 -0.66
C ALA A 46 1.83 15.65 -0.57
N PHE A 47 2.04 16.23 0.61
CA PHE A 47 2.01 17.67 0.82
C PHE A 47 3.16 18.39 0.10
N ALA A 48 4.38 17.84 0.14
CA ALA A 48 5.51 18.38 -0.61
C ALA A 48 5.24 18.39 -2.13
N LEU A 49 4.65 17.31 -2.66
CA LEU A 49 4.24 17.21 -4.06
C LEU A 49 3.13 18.22 -4.43
N LYS A 50 2.20 18.50 -3.51
CA LYS A 50 1.20 19.56 -3.71
C LYS A 50 1.84 20.94 -3.81
N ASN A 51 2.92 21.20 -3.05
CA ASN A 51 3.61 22.49 -3.00
C ASN A 51 4.56 22.76 -4.18
N VAL A 52 4.86 21.74 -5.00
CA VAL A 52 5.58 21.93 -6.27
C VAL A 52 4.63 22.27 -7.42
N ASN A 53 3.32 22.13 -7.23
CA ASN A 53 2.34 22.53 -8.23
C ASN A 53 2.53 24.01 -8.60
N GLY A 54 2.55 24.30 -9.91
CA GLY A 54 2.81 25.65 -10.42
C GLY A 54 4.30 26.00 -10.60
N LYS A 55 5.24 25.15 -10.15
CA LYS A 55 6.70 25.35 -10.32
C LYS A 55 7.32 24.42 -11.37
N ILE A 56 6.55 23.48 -11.91
CA ILE A 56 7.04 22.47 -12.86
C ILE A 56 6.61 22.86 -14.28
N TYR A 57 7.58 22.84 -15.19
CA TYR A 57 7.41 23.19 -16.60
C TYR A 57 8.06 22.12 -17.47
N ASN A 58 7.46 21.80 -18.61
CA ASN A 58 8.07 20.94 -19.61
C ASN A 58 9.07 21.72 -20.48
N GLU A 59 9.71 21.04 -21.43
CA GLU A 59 10.70 21.63 -22.34
C GLU A 59 10.11 22.73 -23.26
N ALA A 60 8.80 22.70 -23.49
CA ALA A 60 8.05 23.73 -24.22
C ALA A 60 7.58 24.89 -23.32
N ASN A 61 8.05 24.95 -22.07
CA ASN A 61 7.67 25.94 -21.07
C ASN A 61 6.16 25.94 -20.72
N GLU A 62 5.48 24.81 -20.94
CA GLU A 62 4.11 24.56 -20.52
C GLU A 62 4.10 24.06 -19.07
N ARG A 63 3.18 24.61 -18.26
CA ARG A 63 3.06 24.23 -16.85
C ARG A 63 2.50 22.81 -16.70
N ILE A 64 3.18 21.99 -15.91
CA ILE A 64 2.67 20.68 -15.49
C ILE A 64 1.98 20.84 -14.14
N SER A 65 0.71 20.43 -14.07
CA SER A 65 -0.08 20.50 -12.83
C SER A 65 -0.05 19.19 -12.07
N ILE A 66 0.08 19.26 -10.75
CA ILE A 66 0.03 18.11 -9.84
C ILE A 66 -1.17 18.26 -8.90
N PHE A 67 -1.97 17.20 -8.83
CA PHE A 67 -3.09 17.06 -7.90
C PHE A 67 -2.79 15.88 -6.99
N VAL A 68 -3.21 16.00 -5.75
CA VAL A 68 -2.94 15.05 -4.67
C VAL A 68 -4.21 14.86 -3.90
N ASP A 69 -4.66 13.62 -3.81
CA ASP A 69 -5.85 13.22 -3.08
C ASP A 69 -5.47 12.07 -2.12
N PRO A 70 -6.00 12.05 -0.88
CA PRO A 70 -5.87 10.89 -0.01
C PRO A 70 -6.51 9.66 -0.67
N CYS A 71 -5.89 8.49 -0.49
CA CYS A 71 -6.45 7.22 -0.96
C CYS A 71 -6.09 6.08 -0.01
N ASP A 72 -6.80 4.97 -0.14
CA ASP A 72 -6.41 3.71 0.49
C ASP A 72 -5.09 3.19 -0.09
N ALA A 73 -4.38 2.37 0.69
CA ALA A 73 -3.13 1.78 0.26
C ALA A 73 -3.35 0.90 -1.00
N PRO A 74 -2.49 1.02 -2.02
CA PRO A 74 -2.62 0.22 -3.23
C PRO A 74 -2.44 -1.27 -2.95
N HIS A 75 -2.99 -2.11 -3.82
CA HIS A 75 -3.04 -3.56 -3.62
C HIS A 75 -1.65 -4.20 -3.51
N SER A 76 -0.63 -3.70 -4.23
CA SER A 76 0.76 -4.17 -4.09
C SER A 76 1.28 -4.01 -2.67
N VAL A 77 1.15 -2.83 -2.08
CA VAL A 77 1.60 -2.51 -0.72
C VAL A 77 0.89 -3.40 0.30
N LEU A 78 -0.43 -3.59 0.17
CA LEU A 78 -1.18 -4.49 1.04
C LEU A 78 -0.72 -5.95 0.94
N LYS A 79 -0.30 -6.40 -0.25
CA LYS A 79 0.22 -7.75 -0.45
C LYS A 79 1.62 -7.92 0.14
N GLU A 80 2.50 -6.93 -0.04
CA GLU A 80 3.85 -6.94 0.56
C GLU A 80 3.78 -6.99 2.09
N LEU A 81 2.95 -6.14 2.71
CA LEU A 81 2.73 -6.15 4.16
C LEU A 81 2.20 -7.50 4.67
N ARG A 82 1.30 -8.14 3.92
CA ARG A 82 0.80 -9.49 4.25
C ARG A 82 1.90 -10.54 4.12
N SER A 83 2.70 -10.51 3.07
CA SER A 83 3.82 -11.44 2.88
C SER A 83 4.87 -11.29 3.97
N GLU A 84 5.26 -10.06 4.32
CA GLU A 84 6.24 -9.79 5.37
C GLU A 84 5.73 -10.28 6.74
N LYS A 85 4.43 -10.10 7.03
CA LYS A 85 3.82 -10.64 8.24
C LYS A 85 3.81 -12.18 8.27
N VAL A 86 3.61 -12.83 7.12
CA VAL A 86 3.64 -14.31 7.03
C VAL A 86 5.06 -14.85 7.17
N GLU A 87 6.08 -14.16 6.65
CA GLU A 87 7.49 -14.54 6.81
C GLU A 87 7.97 -14.38 8.25
N GLN A 88 7.55 -13.34 8.97
CA GLN A 88 7.84 -13.18 10.40
C GLN A 88 7.16 -14.25 11.28
N ILE A 89 6.08 -14.89 10.83
CA ILE A 89 5.37 -15.95 11.56
C ILE A 89 6.03 -17.33 11.35
N LYS A 90 7.03 -17.45 10.47
CA LYS A 90 7.68 -18.73 10.18
C LYS A 90 8.94 -18.94 11.03
N LEU A 91 8.74 -19.31 12.30
CA LEU A 91 9.76 -19.92 13.18
C LEU A 91 9.53 -21.45 13.30
N PRO A 92 10.58 -22.25 13.61
CA PRO A 92 10.84 -23.52 12.94
C PRO A 92 9.95 -24.67 13.44
N VAL A 93 9.75 -25.65 12.54
CA VAL A 93 9.33 -27.01 12.90
C VAL A 93 10.22 -27.49 14.04
N LYS A 94 9.69 -27.48 15.26
CA LYS A 94 10.27 -28.22 16.38
C LYS A 94 10.00 -29.69 16.08
N GLU A 95 10.97 -30.35 15.44
CA GLU A 95 11.08 -31.80 15.48
C GLU A 95 11.38 -32.24 16.91
N GLN A 96 10.39 -32.30 17.80
CA GLN A 96 10.47 -33.09 19.03
C GLN A 96 9.07 -33.48 19.47
N TYR A 97 8.64 -34.69 19.13
CA TYR A 97 8.30 -35.72 20.12
C TYR A 97 7.77 -36.96 19.39
N ASP A 98 8.65 -37.95 19.24
CA ASP A 98 8.21 -39.33 19.06
C ASP A 98 8.43 -40.09 20.38
N ALA A 99 7.48 -40.98 20.65
CA ALA A 99 7.46 -42.02 21.67
C ALA A 99 7.45 -41.60 23.16
N SER A 100 6.25 -41.56 23.75
CA SER A 100 5.90 -42.53 24.81
C SER A 100 4.40 -42.47 25.19
N GLN A 101 3.69 -43.52 24.78
CA GLN A 101 2.70 -44.29 25.56
C GLN A 101 1.63 -43.56 26.41
N GLN A 102 0.38 -43.75 25.97
CA GLN A 102 -0.68 -44.38 26.78
C GLN A 102 -1.28 -43.58 27.96
N SER A 103 -2.44 -42.95 27.71
CA SER A 103 -3.68 -43.30 28.45
C SER A 103 -4.92 -42.74 27.72
N LEU A 104 -5.85 -43.64 27.48
CA LEU A 104 -7.23 -43.39 27.08
C LEU A 104 -8.06 -43.03 28.32
N ASP A 105 -9.30 -42.59 28.05
CA ASP A 105 -10.47 -42.55 28.94
C ASP A 105 -10.68 -41.19 29.66
N ILE A 106 -11.85 -40.51 29.68
CA ILE A 106 -13.25 -40.89 29.41
C ILE A 106 -14.07 -39.62 29.09
N GLN A 107 -15.19 -39.85 28.40
CA GLN A 107 -16.28 -38.95 28.00
C GLN A 107 -16.89 -38.07 29.12
N ARG A 108 -17.32 -36.83 28.77
CA ARG A 108 -18.75 -36.41 28.73
C ARG A 108 -18.94 -34.92 28.40
N VAL A 109 -19.73 -34.70 27.34
CA VAL A 109 -20.92 -33.81 27.30
C VAL A 109 -20.83 -32.45 28.00
N ARG A 110 -20.77 -31.38 27.21
CA ARG A 110 -21.92 -30.48 27.05
C ARG A 110 -21.80 -29.63 25.78
N SER A 111 -22.75 -29.84 24.88
CA SER A 111 -23.15 -28.85 23.89
C SER A 111 -23.90 -27.73 24.60
N ASP A 112 -23.63 -26.48 24.25
CA ASP A 112 -24.67 -25.45 24.20
C ASP A 112 -24.31 -24.39 23.12
N PRO A 113 -25.29 -23.89 22.34
CA PRO A 113 -25.09 -23.02 21.19
C PRO A 113 -25.33 -21.54 21.55
N GLY A 114 -24.47 -20.64 21.08
CA GLY A 114 -24.61 -19.20 21.32
C GLY A 114 -24.58 -18.41 20.02
N MET A 115 -25.75 -17.95 19.59
CA MET A 115 -26.02 -17.27 18.33
C MET A 115 -25.44 -15.84 18.25
N ALA A 116 -24.98 -15.49 17.05
CA ALA A 116 -25.01 -14.20 16.34
C ALA A 116 -24.99 -12.86 17.12
N THR A 117 -24.15 -11.92 16.64
CA THR A 117 -24.59 -10.56 16.26
C THR A 117 -23.51 -9.86 15.42
N ALA A 118 -23.88 -9.48 14.20
CA ALA A 118 -23.20 -8.46 13.43
C ALA A 118 -23.49 -7.07 14.04
N VAL A 119 -22.52 -6.16 13.98
CA VAL A 119 -22.76 -4.74 14.22
C VAL A 119 -22.10 -3.95 13.11
N ILE A 120 -22.97 -3.38 12.28
CA ILE A 120 -22.68 -2.27 11.37
C ILE A 120 -22.72 -1.02 12.24
N VAL A 121 -21.75 -0.11 12.10
CA VAL A 121 -22.00 1.31 12.32
C VAL A 121 -21.22 2.09 11.27
N GLU A 122 -21.96 2.62 10.29
CA GLU A 122 -21.54 3.77 9.51
C GLU A 122 -21.76 5.05 10.33
N GLN A 123 -20.86 6.01 10.16
CA GLN A 123 -21.22 7.43 10.21
C GLN A 123 -20.41 8.20 9.18
#